data_AF-A0A2L2XBZ4-F1
#
_entry.id   AF-A0A2L2XBZ4-F1
#
_cell.length_a   1.000
_cell.length_b   1.000
_cell.length_c   1.000
_cell.angle_alpha   90.00
_cell.angle_beta   90.00
_cell.angle_gamma   90.00
#
_symmetry.space_group_name_H-M   'P 1'
#
loop_
_entity.id
_entity.type
_entity.pdbx_description
1 polymer ?
#
loop_
_entity_poly.entity_id
_entity_poly.type
_entity_poly.pdbx_seq_one_letter_code
_entity_poly.pdbx_strand_id
1 'polypeptide(L)'
;MEKAIQEAANGYAAWLEPSHLHFHSGGMADVRAYWGRMMQREGRGEPDKWRAVVVDPAGNRAGAAIEQGEGPYHVLGFQAEQEGLYTVVLENSPGISGTMPEENCLRHLQWARLDVPVGHHVHGTPPAAIGDGLDIVPGHFLEYMPGDKINLTVLYKGEPLPGAEVKATNHLFTGTGYPLSGITGPRGEVSLTFNAKGHWMFIVTHTDHSDRKAGEYHGTVYTTTLVVPGVR
;
A
#
# COMPACT_ATOMS: atom_id res chain seq x y z
N MET A 1 -5.32 -18.70 -17.34
CA MET A 1 -5.44 -17.79 -16.18
C MET A 1 -4.71 -16.50 -16.53
N GLU A 2 -5.32 -15.35 -16.28
CA GLU A 2 -4.74 -14.03 -16.58
C GLU A 2 -3.46 -13.81 -15.74
N LYS A 3 -2.44 -13.15 -16.31
CA LYS A 3 -1.08 -13.07 -15.73
C LYS A 3 -1.07 -12.40 -14.35
N ALA A 4 -1.78 -11.28 -14.19
CA ALA A 4 -1.84 -10.57 -12.90
C ALA A 4 -2.42 -11.40 -11.75
N ILE A 5 -3.39 -12.28 -12.00
CA ILE A 5 -3.98 -13.15 -10.97
C ILE A 5 -2.94 -14.14 -10.45
N GLN A 6 -2.18 -14.75 -11.36
CA GLN A 6 -1.13 -15.70 -10.99
C GLN A 6 0.01 -15.00 -10.22
N GLU A 7 0.38 -13.79 -10.63
CA GLU A 7 1.38 -12.97 -9.96
C GLU A 7 0.91 -12.57 -8.55
N ALA A 8 -0.32 -12.07 -8.40
CA ALA A 8 -0.90 -11.70 -7.11
C ALA A 8 -0.96 -12.89 -6.15
N ALA A 9 -1.40 -14.06 -6.64
CA ALA A 9 -1.40 -15.30 -5.87
C ALA A 9 0.01 -15.75 -5.44
N ASN A 10 1.04 -15.36 -6.20
CA ASN A 10 2.45 -15.64 -5.91
C ASN A 10 3.15 -14.51 -5.12
N GLY A 11 2.37 -13.61 -4.50
CA GLY A 11 2.89 -12.58 -3.59
C GLY A 11 3.35 -11.29 -4.27
N TYR A 12 3.04 -11.08 -5.56
CA TYR A 12 3.21 -9.77 -6.18
C TYR A 12 2.21 -8.78 -5.57
N ALA A 13 2.66 -7.55 -5.35
CA ALA A 13 1.81 -6.47 -4.89
C ALA A 13 2.17 -5.17 -5.62
N ALA A 14 1.19 -4.26 -5.68
CA ALA A 14 1.47 -2.88 -6.01
C ALA A 14 2.05 -2.16 -4.78
N TRP A 15 2.97 -1.21 -5.00
CA TRP A 15 3.38 -0.25 -3.98
C TRP A 15 3.63 1.12 -4.61
N LEU A 16 3.58 2.15 -3.77
CA LEU A 16 3.75 3.54 -4.18
C LEU A 16 5.06 4.09 -3.63
N GLU A 17 5.85 4.77 -4.45
CA GLU A 17 7.01 5.54 -4.00
C GLU A 17 6.85 7.00 -4.43
N PRO A 18 7.30 7.97 -3.62
CA PRO A 18 7.28 9.37 -4.02
C PRO A 18 8.23 9.61 -5.20
N SER A 19 7.83 10.47 -6.16
CA SER A 19 8.78 10.97 -7.16
C SER A 19 9.79 11.95 -6.56
N HIS A 20 9.34 12.71 -5.55
CA HIS A 20 10.11 13.67 -4.76
C HIS A 20 9.73 13.58 -3.27
N LEU A 21 10.69 13.84 -2.38
CA LEU A 21 10.45 13.75 -0.93
C LEU A 21 9.55 14.87 -0.35
N HIS A 22 9.32 15.94 -1.12
CA HIS A 22 8.32 16.96 -0.83
C HIS A 22 7.88 17.65 -2.14
N PHE A 23 6.67 18.19 -2.13
CA PHE A 23 6.10 18.99 -3.22
C PHE A 23 5.72 20.38 -2.72
N HIS A 24 5.47 21.32 -3.64
CA HIS A 24 4.97 22.65 -3.31
C HIS A 24 3.47 22.75 -3.64
N SER A 25 2.71 23.48 -2.82
CA SER A 25 1.30 23.76 -3.08
C SER A 25 1.11 24.58 -4.36
N GLY A 26 -0.04 24.41 -5.02
CA GLY A 26 -0.38 25.07 -6.28
C GLY A 26 0.17 24.36 -7.52
N GLY A 27 0.92 23.27 -7.34
CA GLY A 27 1.50 22.46 -8.40
C GLY A 27 0.84 21.08 -8.56
N MET A 28 1.29 20.37 -9.59
CA MET A 28 1.03 18.95 -9.74
C MET A 28 2.01 18.18 -8.84
N ALA A 29 1.48 17.29 -8.00
CA ALA A 29 2.26 16.30 -7.30
C ALA A 29 2.06 14.94 -7.97
N ASP A 30 3.07 14.09 -7.90
CA ASP A 30 3.01 12.77 -8.52
C ASP A 30 3.70 11.70 -7.66
N VAL A 31 3.21 10.48 -7.76
CA VAL A 31 3.85 9.31 -7.14
C VAL A 31 3.96 8.19 -8.16
N ARG A 32 4.90 7.27 -7.92
CA ARG A 32 5.18 6.15 -8.81
C ARG A 32 4.57 4.87 -8.26
N ALA A 33 3.74 4.21 -9.05
CA ALA A 33 3.25 2.87 -8.78
C ALA A 33 4.13 1.82 -9.44
N TYR A 34 4.62 0.89 -8.62
CA TYR A 34 5.44 -0.24 -9.03
C TYR A 34 4.71 -1.56 -8.80
N TRP A 35 5.20 -2.63 -9.45
CA TRP A 35 4.63 -3.98 -9.37
C TRP A 35 5.72 -5.03 -9.23
N GLY A 36 5.53 -5.99 -8.32
CA GLY A 36 6.50 -7.04 -8.04
C GLY A 36 6.49 -7.51 -6.59
N ARG A 37 7.52 -8.27 -6.21
CA ARG A 37 7.67 -8.83 -4.86
C ARG A 37 8.72 -8.08 -4.07
N MET A 38 8.45 -7.81 -2.80
CA MET A 38 9.47 -7.30 -1.86
C MET A 38 10.25 -6.07 -2.37
N MET A 39 9.54 -5.11 -3.00
CA MET A 39 10.11 -3.92 -3.67
C MET A 39 11.04 -4.22 -4.87
N GLN A 40 11.05 -5.45 -5.38
CA GLN A 40 11.70 -5.79 -6.65
C GLN A 40 10.76 -5.46 -7.81
N ARG A 41 11.24 -4.67 -8.76
CA ARG A 41 10.46 -4.18 -9.90
C ARG A 41 10.41 -5.24 -11.00
N GLU A 42 9.54 -6.22 -10.82
CA GLU A 42 9.48 -7.44 -11.65
C GLU A 42 8.46 -7.36 -12.80
N GLY A 43 7.67 -6.29 -12.86
CA GLY A 43 6.72 -6.05 -13.94
C GLY A 43 6.13 -4.64 -13.93
N ARG A 44 5.05 -4.45 -14.70
CA ARG A 44 4.33 -3.18 -14.78
C ARG A 44 2.96 -3.20 -14.11
N GLY A 45 2.45 -4.39 -13.76
CA GLY A 45 1.06 -4.57 -13.37
C GLY A 45 0.10 -4.41 -14.54
N GLU A 46 -1.19 -4.37 -14.25
CA GLU A 46 -2.28 -4.20 -15.22
C GLU A 46 -3.11 -2.95 -14.82
N PRO A 47 -2.78 -1.76 -15.34
CA PRO A 47 -3.40 -0.50 -14.91
C PRO A 47 -4.92 -0.43 -15.17
N ASP A 48 -5.45 -1.22 -16.11
CA ASP A 48 -6.90 -1.32 -16.34
C ASP A 48 -7.65 -1.99 -15.17
N LYS A 49 -6.93 -2.69 -14.29
CA LYS A 49 -7.46 -3.27 -13.04
C LYS A 49 -7.27 -2.34 -11.84
N TRP A 50 -6.69 -1.16 -12.06
CA TRP A 50 -6.30 -0.23 -11.00
C TRP A 50 -7.26 0.95 -10.88
N ARG A 51 -7.41 1.44 -9.66
CA ARG A 51 -8.11 2.69 -9.36
C ARG A 51 -7.27 3.49 -8.37
N ALA A 52 -6.94 4.73 -8.72
CA ALA A 52 -6.18 5.62 -7.84
C ALA A 52 -7.09 6.70 -7.24
N VAL A 53 -6.94 6.93 -5.94
CA VAL A 53 -7.63 7.97 -5.18
C VAL A 53 -6.61 8.75 -4.38
N VAL A 54 -6.82 10.06 -4.29
CA VAL A 54 -6.07 10.94 -3.40
C VAL A 54 -7.02 11.51 -2.37
N VAL A 55 -6.60 11.47 -1.11
CA VAL A 55 -7.27 12.12 0.01
C VAL A 55 -6.45 13.36 0.37
N ASP A 56 -7.09 14.53 0.31
CA ASP A 56 -6.45 15.79 0.66
C ASP A 56 -6.35 15.98 2.20
N PRO A 57 -5.63 17.01 2.69
CA PRO A 57 -5.48 17.25 4.11
C PRO A 57 -6.80 17.61 4.84
N ALA A 58 -7.84 18.02 4.10
CA ALA A 58 -9.18 18.25 4.64
C ALA A 58 -10.05 16.97 4.64
N GLY A 59 -9.54 15.86 4.10
CA GLY A 59 -10.23 14.58 4.01
C GLY A 59 -11.08 14.41 2.74
N ASN A 60 -11.05 15.35 1.80
CA ASN A 60 -11.78 15.21 0.54
C ASN A 60 -11.08 14.19 -0.36
N ARG A 61 -11.88 13.41 -1.10
CA ARG A 61 -11.39 12.38 -2.01
C ARG A 61 -11.54 12.81 -3.47
N ALA A 62 -10.48 12.64 -4.25
CA ALA A 62 -10.48 12.84 -5.70
C ALA A 62 -9.83 11.64 -6.40
N GLY A 63 -10.26 11.33 -7.63
CA GLY A 63 -9.57 10.35 -8.46
C GLY A 63 -8.21 10.86 -8.91
N ALA A 64 -7.20 10.01 -8.94
CA ALA A 64 -5.89 10.31 -9.52
C ALA A 64 -5.80 9.73 -10.94
N ALA A 65 -5.18 10.47 -11.86
CA ALA A 65 -4.89 9.94 -13.19
C ALA A 65 -3.77 8.90 -13.10
N ILE A 66 -3.90 7.78 -13.80
CA ILE A 66 -2.87 6.74 -13.91
C ILE A 66 -2.30 6.80 -15.32
N GLU A 67 -1.04 7.20 -15.44
CA GLU A 67 -0.34 7.31 -16.70
C GLU A 67 0.84 6.33 -16.76
N GLN A 68 1.22 5.91 -17.95
CA GLN A 68 2.42 5.09 -18.12
C GLN A 68 3.66 5.96 -17.93
N GLY A 69 4.55 5.56 -17.01
CA GLY A 69 5.85 6.20 -16.83
C GLY A 69 6.88 5.75 -17.87
N GLU A 70 8.06 6.39 -17.84
CA GLU A 70 9.18 6.07 -18.75
C GLU A 70 9.84 4.71 -18.45
N GLY A 71 9.59 4.15 -17.25
CA GLY A 71 10.18 2.90 -16.78
C GLY A 71 9.16 1.78 -16.55
N PRO A 72 9.50 0.77 -15.73
CA PRO A 72 8.56 -0.29 -15.32
C PRO A 72 7.66 0.22 -14.18
N TYR A 73 7.02 1.38 -14.36
CA TYR A 73 6.14 2.00 -13.37
C TYR A 73 5.07 2.87 -14.04
N HIS A 74 4.02 3.14 -13.29
CA HIS A 74 2.98 4.11 -13.65
C HIS A 74 3.10 5.36 -12.77
N VAL A 75 2.66 6.50 -13.29
CA VAL A 75 2.64 7.78 -12.59
C VAL A 75 1.21 8.06 -12.16
N LEU A 76 1.02 8.40 -10.89
CA LEU A 76 -0.24 8.81 -10.31
C LEU A 76 -0.16 10.31 -10.03
N GLY A 77 -0.77 11.11 -10.90
CA GLY A 77 -0.74 12.57 -10.80
C GLY A 77 -1.99 13.13 -10.10
N PHE A 78 -1.79 14.15 -9.27
CA PHE A 78 -2.88 14.89 -8.63
C PHE A 78 -2.54 16.36 -8.40
N GLN A 79 -3.58 17.19 -8.32
CA GLN A 79 -3.43 18.61 -8.02
C GLN A 79 -3.27 18.81 -6.50
N ALA A 80 -2.18 19.43 -6.08
CA ALA A 80 -1.90 19.73 -4.68
C ALA A 80 -2.22 21.20 -4.37
N GLU A 81 -3.50 21.51 -4.14
CA GLU A 81 -3.97 22.89 -3.99
C GLU A 81 -3.57 23.56 -2.66
N GLN A 82 -3.36 22.77 -1.61
CA GLN A 82 -3.05 23.26 -0.27
C GLN A 82 -1.83 22.55 0.31
N GLU A 83 -1.19 23.18 1.29
CA GLU A 83 -0.16 22.52 2.09
C GLU A 83 -0.79 21.50 3.05
N GLY A 84 -0.03 20.46 3.37
CA GLY A 84 -0.42 19.42 4.31
C GLY A 84 -0.05 18.03 3.85
N LEU A 85 -0.60 17.04 4.55
CA LEU A 85 -0.34 15.64 4.29
C LEU A 85 -1.49 15.05 3.45
N TYR A 86 -1.17 14.68 2.22
CA TYR A 86 -2.06 13.96 1.34
C TYR A 86 -1.87 12.45 1.56
N THR A 87 -2.90 11.65 1.30
CA THR A 87 -2.78 10.19 1.21
C THR A 87 -3.14 9.74 -0.19
N VAL A 88 -2.18 9.14 -0.90
CA VAL A 88 -2.43 8.49 -2.19
C VAL A 88 -2.69 7.02 -1.97
N VAL A 89 -3.74 6.53 -2.62
CA VAL A 89 -4.24 5.17 -2.51
C VAL A 89 -4.37 4.59 -3.89
N LEU A 90 -3.79 3.42 -4.12
CA LEU A 90 -3.99 2.64 -5.32
C LEU A 90 -4.69 1.34 -4.95
N GLU A 91 -5.87 1.13 -5.51
CA GLU A 91 -6.60 -0.13 -5.43
C GLU A 91 -6.31 -0.96 -6.68
N ASN A 92 -6.18 -2.27 -6.52
CA ASN A 92 -5.97 -3.22 -7.60
C ASN A 92 -6.90 -4.43 -7.42
N SER A 93 -7.60 -4.80 -8.48
CA SER A 93 -8.48 -5.99 -8.50
C SER A 93 -8.00 -7.01 -9.55
N PRO A 94 -6.95 -7.81 -9.24
CA PRO A 94 -6.40 -8.78 -10.20
C PRO A 94 -7.44 -9.76 -10.74
N GLY A 95 -8.36 -10.23 -9.90
CA GLY A 95 -9.40 -11.18 -10.28
C GLY A 95 -9.45 -12.39 -9.34
N ILE A 96 -9.91 -13.53 -9.85
CA ILE A 96 -10.12 -14.77 -9.08
C ILE A 96 -9.12 -15.82 -9.55
N SER A 97 -8.33 -16.37 -8.61
CA SER A 97 -7.45 -17.51 -8.87
C SER A 97 -8.22 -18.81 -8.72
N GLY A 98 -7.91 -19.81 -9.55
CA GLY A 98 -8.53 -21.14 -9.54
C GLY A 98 -9.84 -21.23 -10.34
N THR A 99 -10.37 -22.43 -10.50
CA THR A 99 -11.54 -22.74 -11.32
C THR A 99 -12.66 -23.42 -10.52
N MET A 100 -13.87 -22.87 -10.56
CA MET A 100 -15.06 -23.46 -9.94
C MET A 100 -15.53 -24.69 -10.73
N PRO A 101 -16.14 -25.70 -10.08
CA PRO A 101 -16.35 -25.84 -8.64
C PRO A 101 -15.23 -26.60 -7.91
N GLU A 102 -14.20 -27.07 -8.63
CA GLU A 102 -13.27 -28.09 -8.16
C GLU A 102 -12.10 -27.53 -7.35
N GLU A 103 -11.70 -26.28 -7.61
CA GLU A 103 -10.55 -25.66 -6.96
C GLU A 103 -10.97 -24.63 -5.91
N ASN A 104 -10.08 -24.36 -4.95
CA ASN A 104 -10.28 -23.28 -3.98
C ASN A 104 -10.16 -21.90 -4.66
N CYS A 105 -11.24 -21.48 -5.33
CA CYS A 105 -11.32 -20.18 -5.97
C CYS A 105 -11.21 -19.03 -4.95
N LEU A 106 -10.21 -18.18 -5.08
CA LEU A 106 -10.01 -17.03 -4.20
C LEU A 106 -9.97 -15.75 -5.02
N ARG A 107 -10.79 -14.77 -4.65
CA ARG A 107 -10.68 -13.41 -5.19
C ARG A 107 -9.48 -12.72 -4.58
N HIS A 108 -8.72 -11.98 -5.37
CA HIS A 108 -7.60 -11.17 -4.89
C HIS A 108 -7.95 -9.70 -5.02
N LEU A 109 -7.75 -8.95 -3.94
CA LEU A 109 -7.87 -7.49 -3.91
C LEU A 109 -6.63 -6.92 -3.23
N GLN A 110 -6.12 -5.80 -3.75
CA GLN A 110 -4.93 -5.16 -3.21
C GLN A 110 -5.08 -3.67 -3.05
N TRP A 111 -4.37 -3.12 -2.06
CA TRP A 111 -4.23 -1.70 -1.82
C TRP A 111 -2.75 -1.34 -1.69
N ALA A 112 -2.41 -0.13 -2.11
CA ALA A 112 -1.14 0.50 -1.81
C ALA A 112 -1.39 1.92 -1.31
N ARG A 113 -0.71 2.29 -0.24
CA ARG A 113 -0.84 3.57 0.45
C ARG A 113 0.51 4.27 0.48
N LEU A 114 0.49 5.58 0.25
CA LEU A 114 1.61 6.48 0.48
C LEU A 114 1.09 7.82 1.00
N ASP A 115 1.61 8.25 2.13
CA ASP A 115 1.37 9.61 2.63
C ASP A 115 2.41 10.56 2.00
N VAL A 116 1.94 11.66 1.43
CA VAL A 116 2.73 12.59 0.60
C VAL A 116 2.71 13.99 1.24
N PRO A 117 3.84 14.47 1.77
CA PRO A 117 3.94 15.82 2.32
C PRO A 117 4.02 16.87 1.19
N VAL A 118 3.12 17.85 1.23
CA VAL A 118 3.10 19.02 0.35
C VAL A 118 3.31 20.28 1.19
N GLY A 119 4.38 21.02 0.94
CA GLY A 119 4.82 22.17 1.72
C GLY A 119 6.10 21.89 2.52
N HIS A 120 6.60 22.91 3.23
CA HIS A 120 7.80 22.77 4.05
C HIS A 120 7.46 22.23 5.45
N HIS A 121 8.26 21.29 5.96
CA HIS A 121 8.16 20.78 7.34
C HIS A 121 6.78 20.20 7.73
N VAL A 122 6.13 19.50 6.79
CA VAL A 122 4.85 18.85 7.05
C VAL A 122 5.06 17.65 7.98
N HIS A 123 4.44 17.73 9.16
CA HIS A 123 4.33 16.64 10.13
C HIS A 123 2.88 16.54 10.58
N GLY A 124 2.42 15.34 10.94
CA GLY A 124 1.05 15.18 11.43
C GLY A 124 0.54 13.76 11.34
N THR A 125 -0.75 13.61 11.57
CA THR A 125 -1.46 12.35 11.33
C THR A 125 -2.05 12.42 9.92
N PRO A 126 -1.76 11.45 9.05
CA PRO A 126 -2.35 11.45 7.72
C PRO A 126 -3.88 11.34 7.78
N PRO A 127 -4.58 11.71 6.69
CA PRO A 127 -6.01 11.47 6.54
C PRO A 127 -6.44 10.04 6.89
N ALA A 128 -7.69 9.92 7.33
CA ALA A 128 -8.28 8.68 7.84
C ALA A 128 -8.25 7.51 6.84
N ALA A 129 -8.46 6.30 7.36
CA ALA A 129 -8.37 5.04 6.65
C ALA A 129 -9.22 4.97 5.36
N ILE A 130 -8.78 4.10 4.44
CA ILE A 130 -9.41 3.91 3.12
C ILE A 130 -10.86 3.39 3.25
N GLY A 131 -11.20 2.74 4.37
CA GLY A 131 -12.56 2.42 4.82
C GLY A 131 -13.06 1.04 4.38
N ASP A 132 -12.90 0.70 3.10
CA ASP A 132 -13.64 -0.43 2.51
C ASP A 132 -12.82 -1.72 2.32
N GLY A 133 -11.53 -1.71 2.68
CA GLY A 133 -10.58 -2.81 2.40
C GLY A 133 -9.60 -3.08 3.54
N LEU A 134 -8.42 -3.60 3.19
CA LEU A 134 -7.31 -3.79 4.11
C LEU A 134 -6.37 -2.57 4.04
N ASP A 135 -6.02 -1.99 5.18
CA ASP A 135 -5.20 -0.77 5.27
C ASP A 135 -4.12 -0.89 6.36
N ILE A 136 -2.99 -0.21 6.15
CA ILE A 136 -1.93 -0.03 7.15
C ILE A 136 -1.82 1.47 7.39
N VAL A 137 -2.31 1.94 8.53
CA VAL A 137 -2.34 3.37 8.88
C VAL A 137 -1.14 3.68 9.79
N PRO A 138 -0.23 4.59 9.39
CA PRO A 138 0.82 5.05 10.28
C PRO A 138 0.27 6.07 11.28
N GLY A 139 0.74 6.01 12.54
CA GLY A 139 0.25 6.88 13.61
C GLY A 139 0.61 8.36 13.42
N HIS A 140 1.90 8.65 13.25
CA HIS A 140 2.40 10.00 12.96
C HIS A 140 3.41 9.95 11.82
N PHE A 141 3.24 10.86 10.86
CA PHE A 141 4.22 11.12 9.82
C PHE A 141 5.36 11.97 10.40
N LEU A 142 6.57 11.40 10.36
CA LEU A 142 7.79 11.96 10.91
C LEU A 142 8.95 11.72 9.93
N GLU A 143 10.03 12.48 10.07
CA GLU A 143 11.31 12.07 9.51
C GLU A 143 11.90 10.97 10.40
N TYR A 144 12.18 9.80 9.82
CA TYR A 144 12.66 8.63 10.54
C TYR A 144 14.15 8.37 10.27
N MET A 145 14.84 7.83 11.27
CA MET A 145 16.20 7.32 11.19
C MET A 145 16.27 5.85 11.64
N PRO A 146 17.32 5.09 11.29
CA PRO A 146 17.58 3.79 11.90
C PRO A 146 17.62 3.91 13.44
N GLY A 147 16.90 3.02 14.11
CA GLY A 147 16.68 3.06 15.57
C GLY A 147 15.34 3.66 15.97
N ASP A 148 14.69 4.45 15.10
CA ASP A 148 13.37 4.99 15.37
C ASP A 148 12.28 3.93 15.25
N LYS A 149 11.22 4.13 16.03
CA LYS A 149 10.03 3.28 16.03
C LYS A 149 8.92 3.92 15.20
N ILE A 150 8.33 3.14 14.32
CA ILE A 150 7.04 3.46 13.70
C ILE A 150 5.92 2.67 14.39
N ASN A 151 4.83 3.37 14.68
CA ASN A 151 3.59 2.76 15.16
C ASN A 151 2.62 2.67 14.00
N LEU A 152 2.12 1.46 13.75
CA LEU A 152 1.18 1.14 12.68
C LEU A 152 -0.10 0.57 13.29
N THR A 153 -1.23 0.86 12.64
CA THR A 153 -2.50 0.18 12.91
C THR A 153 -2.96 -0.50 11.63
N VAL A 154 -3.22 -1.80 11.70
CA VAL A 154 -3.79 -2.56 10.59
C VAL A 154 -5.30 -2.59 10.75
N LEU A 155 -6.01 -2.19 9.70
CA LEU A 155 -7.46 -2.14 9.67
C LEU A 155 -7.98 -3.07 8.57
N TYR A 156 -9.08 -3.76 8.85
CA TYR A 156 -9.86 -4.51 7.88
C TYR A 156 -11.29 -4.00 7.88
N LYS A 157 -11.75 -3.47 6.74
CA LYS A 157 -13.06 -2.83 6.57
C LYS A 157 -13.35 -1.76 7.64
N GLY A 158 -12.32 -0.95 7.91
CA GLY A 158 -12.36 0.14 8.90
C GLY A 158 -12.14 -0.28 10.36
N GLU A 159 -12.18 -1.59 10.67
CA GLU A 159 -12.04 -2.10 12.02
C GLU A 159 -10.62 -2.61 12.31
N PRO A 160 -10.11 -2.49 13.54
CA PRO A 160 -8.82 -3.06 13.92
C PRO A 160 -8.70 -4.56 13.63
N LEU A 161 -7.58 -4.96 13.00
CA LEU A 161 -7.30 -6.36 12.67
C LEU A 161 -6.23 -6.95 13.62
N PRO A 162 -6.62 -7.63 14.71
CA PRO A 162 -5.69 -8.28 15.63
C PRO A 162 -5.07 -9.56 15.05
N GLY A 163 -3.85 -9.88 15.47
CA GLY A 163 -3.16 -11.10 15.06
C GLY A 163 -2.65 -11.10 13.61
N ALA A 164 -2.74 -9.98 12.89
CA ALA A 164 -2.21 -9.83 11.55
C ALA A 164 -0.67 -9.77 11.57
N GLU A 165 -0.03 -10.46 10.64
CA GLU A 165 1.41 -10.36 10.44
C GLU A 165 1.73 -9.17 9.54
N VAL A 166 2.43 -8.18 10.10
CA VAL A 166 3.03 -7.09 9.36
C VAL A 166 4.46 -7.46 9.03
N LYS A 167 4.81 -7.43 7.75
CA LYS A 167 6.17 -7.69 7.26
C LYS A 167 6.70 -6.43 6.58
N ALA A 168 8.00 -6.17 6.66
CA ALA A 168 8.60 -5.01 6.02
C ALA A 168 9.98 -5.28 5.42
N THR A 169 10.25 -4.64 4.31
CA THR A 169 11.53 -4.64 3.59
C THR A 169 11.88 -3.22 3.16
N ASN A 170 13.10 -3.01 2.68
CA ASN A 170 13.51 -1.74 2.10
C ASN A 170 14.19 -1.96 0.74
N HIS A 171 14.20 -0.92 -0.09
CA HIS A 171 14.73 -1.00 -1.46
C HIS A 171 16.25 -1.27 -1.55
N LEU A 172 16.99 -1.21 -0.43
CA LEU A 172 18.42 -1.53 -0.36
C LEU A 172 18.67 -2.96 0.14
N PHE A 173 17.64 -3.68 0.57
CA PHE A 173 17.76 -5.02 1.12
C PHE A 173 17.98 -6.05 -0.01
N THR A 174 19.04 -6.85 0.11
CA THR A 174 19.43 -7.87 -0.87
C THR A 174 19.28 -9.30 -0.36
N GLY A 175 18.78 -9.48 0.87
CA GLY A 175 18.54 -10.80 1.46
C GLY A 175 17.25 -11.46 0.99
N THR A 176 16.94 -12.62 1.57
CA THR A 176 15.68 -13.32 1.37
C THR A 176 14.70 -13.01 2.49
N GLY A 177 13.40 -13.06 2.20
CA GLY A 177 12.36 -12.77 3.18
C GLY A 177 12.33 -11.31 3.65
N TYR A 178 11.62 -11.04 4.74
CA TYR A 178 11.43 -9.68 5.25
C TYR A 178 12.35 -9.42 6.44
N PRO A 179 13.20 -8.37 6.40
CA PRO A 179 14.13 -8.04 7.49
C PRO A 179 13.44 -7.55 8.77
N LEU A 180 12.18 -7.14 8.70
CA LEU A 180 11.35 -6.78 9.84
C LEU A 180 9.99 -7.46 9.76
N SER A 181 9.48 -7.91 10.90
CA SER A 181 8.10 -8.36 11.04
C SER A 181 7.57 -8.13 12.45
N GLY A 182 6.25 -8.15 12.60
CA GLY A 182 5.55 -8.07 13.87
C GLY A 182 4.11 -8.56 13.74
N ILE A 183 3.50 -8.89 14.88
CA ILE A 183 2.10 -9.32 14.95
C ILE A 183 1.28 -8.22 15.61
N THR A 184 0.13 -7.89 15.05
CA THR A 184 -0.74 -6.87 15.62
C THR A 184 -1.40 -7.30 16.93
N GLY A 185 -1.51 -6.35 17.86
CA GLY A 185 -2.20 -6.50 19.13
C GLY A 185 -3.73 -6.43 19.01
N PRO A 186 -4.46 -6.43 20.15
CA PRO A 186 -5.92 -6.45 20.18
C PRO A 186 -6.61 -5.25 19.49
N ARG A 187 -5.93 -4.11 19.35
CA ARG A 187 -6.43 -2.93 18.64
C ARG A 187 -5.77 -2.78 17.26
N GLY A 188 -5.29 -3.89 16.67
CA GLY A 188 -4.67 -3.89 15.36
C GLY A 188 -3.31 -3.18 15.33
N GLU A 189 -2.73 -2.83 16.48
CA GLU A 189 -1.51 -2.04 16.57
C GLU A 189 -0.24 -2.89 16.53
N VAL A 190 0.81 -2.37 15.91
CA VAL A 190 2.16 -2.93 15.98
C VAL A 190 3.20 -1.80 15.98
N SER A 191 4.29 -1.99 16.71
CA SER A 191 5.44 -1.08 16.69
C SER A 191 6.66 -1.80 16.12
N LEU A 192 7.30 -1.21 15.12
CA LEU A 192 8.49 -1.75 14.46
C LEU A 192 9.62 -0.74 14.52
N THR A 193 10.86 -1.20 14.69
CA THR A 193 12.05 -0.34 14.71
C THR A 193 12.78 -0.43 13.38
N PHE A 194 13.01 0.70 12.72
CA PHE A 194 13.81 0.73 11.49
C PHE A 194 15.24 0.30 11.80
N ASN A 195 15.78 -0.66 11.06
CA ASN A 195 17.15 -1.16 11.26
C ASN A 195 18.14 -0.70 10.17
N ALA A 196 17.65 0.04 9.17
CA ALA A 196 18.44 0.51 8.03
C ALA A 196 17.78 1.74 7.38
N LYS A 197 18.58 2.49 6.62
CA LYS A 197 18.13 3.61 5.81
C LYS A 197 17.38 3.14 4.54
N GLY A 198 16.57 4.02 3.97
CA GLY A 198 15.92 3.86 2.68
C GLY A 198 14.39 4.04 2.71
N HIS A 199 13.74 3.83 1.56
CA HIS A 199 12.30 3.62 1.47
C HIS A 199 11.96 2.23 2.00
N TRP A 200 11.08 2.19 2.99
CA TRP A 200 10.59 0.97 3.61
C TRP A 200 9.17 0.69 3.14
N MET A 201 8.91 -0.54 2.70
CA MET A 201 7.56 -1.02 2.38
C MET A 201 7.12 -2.03 3.44
N PHE A 202 5.99 -1.73 4.07
CA PHE A 202 5.23 -2.63 4.92
C PHE A 202 4.18 -3.35 4.07
N ILE A 203 3.90 -4.60 4.38
CA ILE A 203 2.90 -5.42 3.71
C ILE A 203 2.16 -6.31 4.70
N VAL A 204 0.84 -6.42 4.52
CA VAL A 204 -0.04 -7.33 5.24
C VAL A 204 -0.87 -8.10 4.22
N THR A 205 -1.09 -9.38 4.47
CA THR A 205 -2.06 -10.20 3.74
C THR A 205 -3.06 -10.80 4.73
N HIS A 206 -4.34 -10.73 4.39
CA HIS A 206 -5.44 -11.26 5.18
C HIS A 206 -6.40 -12.04 4.27
N THR A 207 -6.85 -13.21 4.70
CA THR A 207 -7.84 -14.00 3.96
C THR A 207 -9.15 -14.05 4.73
N ASP A 208 -10.22 -13.57 4.11
CA ASP A 208 -11.58 -13.67 4.63
C ASP A 208 -12.37 -14.71 3.83
N HIS A 209 -12.61 -15.88 4.43
CA HIS A 209 -13.42 -16.95 3.85
C HIS A 209 -14.93 -16.70 3.98
N SER A 210 -15.35 -15.73 4.79
CA SER A 210 -16.76 -15.34 4.89
C SER A 210 -17.16 -14.42 3.73
N ASP A 211 -16.22 -13.66 3.18
CA ASP A 211 -16.36 -12.87 1.95
C ASP A 211 -16.24 -13.77 0.70
N ARG A 212 -17.21 -14.67 0.57
CA ARG A 212 -17.38 -15.63 -0.52
C ARG A 212 -18.63 -15.31 -1.34
N LYS A 213 -18.64 -15.72 -2.61
CA LYS A 213 -19.81 -15.61 -3.48
C LYS A 213 -20.08 -16.94 -4.16
N ALA A 214 -21.24 -17.52 -3.84
CA ALA A 214 -21.62 -18.85 -4.33
C ALA A 214 -21.57 -18.90 -5.87
N GLY A 215 -20.90 -19.92 -6.40
CA GLY A 215 -20.70 -20.08 -7.84
C GLY A 215 -19.56 -19.24 -8.44
N GLU A 216 -18.91 -18.38 -7.66
CA GLU A 216 -17.84 -17.49 -8.14
C GLU A 216 -16.51 -17.69 -7.40
N TYR A 217 -16.50 -17.60 -6.07
CA TYR A 217 -15.28 -17.77 -5.25
C TYR A 217 -15.59 -18.17 -3.80
N HIS A 218 -14.66 -18.88 -3.18
CA HIS A 218 -14.72 -19.43 -1.82
C HIS A 218 -14.21 -18.50 -0.72
N GLY A 219 -13.61 -17.37 -1.08
CA GLY A 219 -13.14 -16.34 -0.15
C GLY A 219 -12.37 -15.24 -0.88
N THR A 220 -11.92 -14.23 -0.14
CA THR A 220 -11.13 -13.12 -0.67
C THR A 220 -9.81 -12.99 0.07
N VAL A 221 -8.72 -12.91 -0.68
CA VAL A 221 -7.38 -12.54 -0.21
C VAL A 221 -7.19 -11.05 -0.42
N TYR A 222 -6.94 -10.36 0.69
CA TYR A 222 -6.66 -8.93 0.75
C TYR A 222 -5.16 -8.75 0.99
N THR A 223 -4.51 -7.92 0.19
CA THR A 223 -3.12 -7.51 0.42
C THR A 223 -3.03 -5.99 0.45
N THR A 224 -2.29 -5.42 1.39
CA THR A 224 -2.09 -3.97 1.43
C THR A 224 -0.62 -3.63 1.64
N THR A 225 -0.15 -2.57 1.01
CA THR A 225 1.20 -2.04 1.21
C THR A 225 1.16 -0.60 1.71
N LEU A 226 2.12 -0.24 2.57
CA LEU A 226 2.41 1.13 2.96
C LEU A 226 3.89 1.38 2.73
N VAL A 227 4.23 2.49 2.07
CA VAL A 227 5.63 2.92 1.96
C VAL A 227 5.90 4.12 2.86
N VAL A 228 6.96 4.00 3.66
CA VAL A 228 7.56 5.09 4.42
C VAL A 228 8.86 5.48 3.72
N PRO A 229 8.88 6.61 3.00
CA PRO A 229 10.04 6.97 2.22
C PRO A 229 11.13 7.64 3.07
N GLY A 230 12.39 7.42 2.68
CA GLY A 230 13.48 8.30 3.09
C GLY A 230 13.87 8.19 4.57
N VAL A 231 13.85 6.99 5.15
CA VAL A 231 14.50 6.75 6.45
C VAL A 231 16.00 7.03 6.29
N ARG A 232 16.57 7.95 7.07
CA ARG A 232 17.93 8.49 6.87
C ARG A 232 18.95 7.97 7.89
#